data_AF-W9BB49-F1
#
_entry.id   AF-W9BB49-F1
#
_cell.length_a   1.000
_cell.length_b   1.000
_cell.length_c   1.000
_cell.angle_alpha   90.00
_cell.angle_beta   90.00
_cell.angle_gamma   90.00
#
_symmetry.space_group_name_H-M   'P 1'
#
loop_
_entity.id
_entity.type
_entity.pdbx_description
1 polymer ?
#
loop_
_entity_poly.entity_id
_entity_poly.type
_entity_poly.pdbx_seq_one_letter_code
_entity_poly.pdbx_strand_id
1 'polypeptide(L)'
;MQTGQIVGNHGGNYVKKGWVSWWIANGIWIALFAIGTFVVWTREVDGAGVTQSPELKLVAFIVLLIAFIIPLTIQIVWMILNQKKGRSS
;
A
#
# COMPACT_ATOMS: atom_id res chain seq x y z
N MET A 1 -10.94 24.33 -45.85
CA MET A 1 -11.79 24.07 -44.67
C MET A 1 -11.23 22.84 -43.98
N GLN A 2 -10.57 23.02 -42.83
CA GLN A 2 -10.04 21.91 -42.03
C GLN A 2 -10.96 21.78 -40.83
N THR A 3 -11.87 20.80 -40.93
CA THR A 3 -12.97 20.58 -39.99
C THR A 3 -12.44 19.89 -38.74
N GLY A 4 -12.79 20.44 -37.58
CA GLY A 4 -12.28 20.03 -36.28
C GLY A 4 -12.58 18.59 -35.90
N GLN A 5 -11.52 17.81 -35.74
CA GLN A 5 -11.38 16.68 -34.82
C GLN A 5 -9.89 16.60 -34.47
N ILE A 6 -9.54 16.16 -33.25
CA ILE A 6 -8.20 15.84 -32.69
C ILE A 6 -7.63 16.71 -31.56
N VAL A 7 -8.44 17.37 -30.72
CA VAL A 7 -7.99 17.54 -29.32
C VAL A 7 -8.45 16.32 -28.54
N GLY A 8 -7.70 15.23 -28.71
CA GLY A 8 -7.97 13.99 -28.00
C GLY A 8 -7.89 14.24 -26.50
N ASN A 9 -8.98 13.92 -25.79
CA ASN A 9 -9.07 13.87 -24.34
C ASN A 9 -8.16 12.76 -23.78
N HIS A 10 -6.85 12.97 -23.81
CA HIS A 10 -5.87 12.02 -23.29
C HIS A 10 -5.72 12.16 -21.76
N GLY A 11 -6.13 13.28 -21.16
CA GLY A 11 -5.95 13.57 -19.74
C GLY A 11 -6.80 12.74 -18.77
N GLY A 12 -8.02 12.35 -19.17
CA GLY A 12 -8.98 11.66 -18.28
C GLY A 12 -8.60 10.22 -17.90
N ASN A 13 -7.85 9.51 -18.74
CA ASN A 13 -7.51 8.10 -18.53
C ASN A 13 -6.41 7.90 -17.47
N TYR A 14 -5.48 8.86 -17.35
CA TYR A 14 -4.37 8.79 -16.39
C TYR A 14 -4.84 8.97 -14.94
N VAL A 15 -5.79 9.88 -14.69
CA VAL A 15 -6.34 10.13 -13.36
C VAL A 15 -7.13 8.91 -12.85
N LYS A 16 -7.95 8.30 -13.71
CA LYS A 16 -8.70 7.08 -13.37
C LYS A 16 -7.76 5.89 -13.10
N LYS A 17 -6.71 5.71 -13.90
CA LYS A 17 -5.74 4.61 -13.72
C LYS A 17 -4.96 4.74 -12.41
N GLY A 18 -4.51 5.96 -12.05
CA GLY A 18 -3.80 6.22 -10.80
C GLY A 18 -4.65 5.95 -9.55
N TRP A 19 -5.92 6.34 -9.59
CA TRP A 19 -6.85 6.12 -8.48
C TRP A 19 -7.19 4.63 -8.27
N VAL A 20 -7.39 3.86 -9.34
CA VAL A 20 -7.61 2.41 -9.24
C VAL A 20 -6.35 1.69 -8.73
N SER A 21 -5.17 2.04 -9.24
CA SER A 21 -3.91 1.46 -8.74
C SER A 21 -3.67 1.73 -7.25
N TRP A 22 -4.13 2.88 -6.75
CA TRP A 22 -4.04 3.24 -5.34
C TRP A 22 -4.88 2.30 -4.47
N TRP A 23 -6.13 2.03 -4.84
CA TRP A 23 -6.98 1.10 -4.10
C TRP A 23 -6.46 -0.34 -4.13
N ILE A 24 -5.93 -0.79 -5.28
CA ILE A 24 -5.32 -2.12 -5.39
C ILE A 24 -4.12 -2.26 -4.44
N ALA A 25 -3.22 -1.27 -4.43
CA ALA A 25 -2.06 -1.29 -3.55
C ALA A 25 -2.47 -1.30 -2.06
N ASN A 26 -3.47 -0.51 -1.68
CA ASN A 26 -4.02 -0.57 -0.31
C ASN A 26 -4.61 -1.94 0.02
N GLY A 27 -5.36 -2.55 -0.92
CA GLY A 27 -5.90 -3.90 -0.75
C GLY A 27 -4.81 -4.94 -0.51
N ILE A 28 -3.69 -4.85 -1.24
CA ILE A 28 -2.52 -5.73 -1.05
C ILE A 28 -1.93 -5.54 0.35
N TRP A 29 -1.70 -4.30 0.80
CA TRP A 29 -1.16 -4.06 2.13
C TRP A 29 -2.07 -4.57 3.24
N ILE A 30 -3.38 -4.37 3.12
CA ILE A 30 -4.36 -4.86 4.09
C ILE A 30 -4.34 -6.40 4.14
N ALA A 31 -4.32 -7.05 2.97
CA ALA A 31 -4.27 -8.52 2.89
C ALA A 31 -2.98 -9.07 3.51
N LEU A 32 -1.82 -8.49 3.18
CA LEU A 32 -0.53 -8.91 3.73
C LEU A 32 -0.46 -8.68 5.24
N PHE A 33 -1.00 -7.57 5.73
CA PHE A 33 -1.05 -7.29 7.17
C PHE A 33 -1.94 -8.32 7.89
N ALA A 34 -3.13 -8.59 7.36
CA ALA A 34 -4.04 -9.59 7.93
C ALA A 34 -3.41 -11.00 7.96
N ILE A 35 -2.73 -11.40 6.88
CA ILE A 35 -1.99 -12.66 6.83
C ILE A 35 -0.87 -12.67 7.89
N GLY A 36 -0.09 -11.59 7.99
CA GLY A 36 0.96 -11.46 9.00
C GLY A 36 0.42 -11.56 10.43
N THR A 37 -0.73 -10.92 10.70
CA THR A 37 -1.42 -11.01 11.99
C THR A 37 -1.83 -12.45 12.29
N PHE A 38 -2.43 -13.13 11.31
CA PHE A 38 -2.83 -14.53 11.47
C PHE A 38 -1.62 -15.43 11.78
N VAL A 39 -0.51 -15.27 11.06
CA VAL A 39 0.73 -16.02 11.30
C VAL A 39 1.28 -15.81 12.71
N VAL A 40 1.32 -14.57 13.19
CA VAL A 40 1.76 -14.27 14.56
C VAL A 40 0.78 -14.85 15.59
N TRP A 41 -0.52 -14.83 15.30
CA TRP A 41 -1.53 -15.35 16.22
C TRP A 41 -1.47 -16.87 16.37
N THR A 42 -1.29 -17.62 15.28
CA THR A 42 -1.37 -19.08 15.30
C THR A 42 -0.07 -19.78 15.65
N ARG A 43 1.08 -19.11 15.59
CA ARG A 43 2.36 -19.74 15.91
C ARG A 43 2.54 -19.96 17.41
N GLU A 44 3.21 -21.05 17.76
CA GLU A 44 3.59 -21.40 19.13
C GLU A 44 5.01 -20.93 19.47
N VAL A 45 5.87 -20.86 18.46
CA VAL A 45 7.30 -20.52 18.60
C VAL A 45 7.64 -19.38 17.63
N ASP A 46 8.50 -18.46 18.06
CA ASP A 46 8.96 -17.35 17.22
C ASP A 46 10.17 -17.72 16.33
N GLY A 47 10.65 -16.74 15.57
CA GLY A 47 11.78 -16.93 14.65
C GLY A 47 13.13 -17.19 15.34
N ALA A 48 13.21 -17.01 16.66
CA ALA A 48 14.39 -17.30 17.47
C ALA A 48 14.27 -18.64 18.22
N GLY A 49 13.17 -19.39 18.03
CA GLY A 49 12.94 -20.64 18.74
C GLY A 49 12.33 -20.46 20.13
N VAL A 50 11.87 -19.25 20.48
CA VAL A 50 11.26 -18.96 21.79
C VAL A 50 9.75 -19.16 21.74
N THR A 51 9.22 -19.90 22.71
CA THR A 51 7.77 -20.08 22.87
C THR A 51 7.08 -18.73 23.07
N GLN A 52 6.05 -18.46 22.28
CA GLN A 52 5.33 -17.19 22.31
C GLN A 52 4.33 -17.14 23.46
N SER A 53 4.65 -16.38 24.52
CA SER A 53 3.66 -15.95 25.51
C SER A 53 2.69 -14.91 24.91
N PRO A 54 1.53 -14.66 25.54
CA PRO A 54 0.63 -13.59 25.11
C PRO A 54 1.32 -12.23 25.01
N GLU A 55 2.24 -11.90 25.93
CA GLU A 55 2.99 -10.63 25.90
C GLU A 55 3.93 -10.57 24.70
N LEU A 56 4.64 -11.66 24.40
CA LEU A 56 5.53 -11.74 23.24
C LEU A 56 4.76 -11.68 21.91
N LYS A 57 3.51 -12.15 21.87
CA LYS A 57 2.61 -11.95 20.70
C LYS A 57 2.25 -10.48 20.50
N LEU A 58 1.95 -9.74 21.58
CA LEU A 58 1.69 -8.30 21.50
C LEU A 58 2.91 -7.53 20.99
N VAL A 59 4.11 -7.87 21.48
CA VAL A 59 5.36 -7.30 20.97
C VAL A 59 5.53 -7.61 19.47
N ALA A 60 5.29 -8.85 19.06
CA ALA A 60 5.35 -9.24 17.65
C ALA A 60 4.33 -8.48 16.77
N PHE A 61 3.12 -8.21 17.28
CA PHE A 61 2.15 -7.37 16.57
C PHE A 61 2.58 -5.92 16.43
N ILE A 62 3.22 -5.34 17.45
CA ILE A 62 3.79 -4.00 17.38
C ILE A 62 4.91 -3.95 16.33
N VAL A 63 5.80 -4.95 16.33
CA VAL A 63 6.86 -5.06 15.32
C VAL A 63 6.27 -5.18 13.91
N LEU A 64 5.25 -6.03 13.73
CA LEU A 64 4.53 -6.18 12.46
C LEU A 64 3.90 -4.85 12.02
N LEU A 65 3.27 -4.11 12.93
CA LEU A 65 2.68 -2.81 12.64
C LEU A 65 3.74 -1.79 12.19
N ILE A 66 4.86 -1.68 12.92
CA ILE A 66 5.96 -0.78 12.57
C ILE A 66 6.54 -1.13 11.20
N ALA A 67 6.73 -2.42 10.91
CA ALA A 67 7.23 -2.88 9.62
C ALA A 67 6.32 -2.45 8.46
N PHE A 68 5.00 -2.41 8.65
CA PHE A 68 4.04 -1.96 7.65
C PHE A 68 3.92 -0.44 7.50
N ILE A 69 4.34 0.35 8.49
CA ILE A 69 4.39 1.82 8.38
C ILE A 69 5.37 2.25 7.28
N ILE A 70 6.49 1.53 7.13
CA ILE A 70 7.55 1.86 6.15
C ILE A 70 7.01 1.87 4.71
N PRO A 71 6.45 0.77 4.17
CA PRO A 71 5.93 0.76 2.81
C PRO A 71 4.73 1.71 2.62
N LEU A 72 3.86 1.85 3.62
CA LEU A 72 2.74 2.80 3.56
C LEU A 72 3.24 4.24 3.41
N THR A 73 4.29 4.61 4.15
CA THR A 73 4.92 5.94 4.06
C THR A 73 5.49 6.17 2.66
N ILE A 74 6.25 5.20 2.13
CA ILE A 74 6.82 5.28 0.77
C ILE A 74 5.70 5.45 -0.27
N GLN A 75 4.61 4.68 -0.16
CA GLN A 75 3.48 4.77 -1.08
C GLN A 75 2.78 6.13 -1.04
N ILE A 76 2.57 6.69 0.16
CA ILE A 76 1.96 8.02 0.32
C ILE A 76 2.84 9.10 -0.30
N VAL A 77 4.14 9.10 0.00
CA VAL A 77 5.11 10.05 -0.56
C VAL A 77 5.13 9.96 -2.09
N TRP A 78 5.20 8.74 -2.64
CA TRP A 78 5.16 8.51 -4.08
C TRP A 78 3.89 9.09 -4.73
N MET A 79 2.73 8.88 -4.11
CA MET A 79 1.47 9.42 -4.63
C MET A 79 1.50 10.95 -4.70
N ILE A 80 1.96 11.61 -3.63
CA ILE A 80 2.02 13.08 -3.55
C ILE A 80 2.93 13.64 -4.65
N LEU A 81 4.10 13.02 -4.86
CA LEU A 81 5.05 13.43 -5.89
C LEU A 81 4.48 13.21 -7.30
N ASN A 82 3.87 12.05 -7.56
CA ASN A 82 3.33 11.71 -8.87
C ASN A 82 2.09 12.54 -9.24
N GLN A 83 1.25 12.91 -8.26
CA GLN A 83 0.10 13.80 -8.48
C GLN A 83 0.51 15.25 -8.79
N LYS A 84 1.66 15.72 -8.29
CA LYS A 84 2.19 17.07 -8.60
C LYS A 84 2.63 17.19 -10.06
N LYS A 85 3.21 16.13 -10.63
CA LYS A 85 3.73 16.14 -12.01
C LYS A 85 2.63 16.14 -13.08
N GLY A 86 1.46 15.58 -12.78
CA GLY A 86 0.32 15.54 -13.72
C GLY A 86 -0.53 16.82 -13.80
N ARG A 87 -0.23 17.86 -13.01
CA ARG A 87 -1.01 19.13 -12.95
C ARG A 87 -0.30 20.31 -13.64
N SER A 88 0.88 20.08 -14.19
CA SER A 88 1.77 21.11 -14.76
C SER A 88 2.15 20.83 -16.23
N SER A 89 1.36 20.01 -16.95
CA SER A 89 1.50 19.79 -18.39
C SER A 89 0.16 19.93 -19.07
#